data_AF-Q3M820-F1
#
_entry.id   AF-Q3M820-F1
#
_cell.length_a   1.000
_cell.length_b   1.000
_cell.length_c   1.000
_cell.angle_alpha   90.00
_cell.angle_beta   90.00
_cell.angle_gamma   90.00
#
_symmetry.space_group_name_H-M   'P 1'
#
loop_
_entity.id
_entity.type
_entity.pdbx_description
1 polymer ?
#
loop_
_entity_poly.entity_id
_entity_poly.type
_entity_poly.pdbx_seq_one_letter_code
_entity_poly.pdbx_strand_id
1 'polypeptide(L)'
;MLPTLSEFGIEPPVYIRKIDSRASWNPQEGDANLAERARLAAAKLFKEPDNIYSLWLVNTEQEFYSVVASLSANRSPKNQNLDFIAIKETELKEVGINFQPVPEGGCLYVQSLHFNAQIDKETAEKLCYSLMSQGREAQRCKKVQTTEILEHQQKFGCRATTAQLRHVSVSNGNYLLVYLKLD
;
A
#
# COMPACT_ATOMS: atom_id res chain seq x y z
N MET A 1 -10.93 -15.88 -2.13
CA MET A 1 -9.84 -16.60 -1.46
C MET A 1 -8.74 -15.60 -1.21
N LEU A 2 -8.24 -15.50 0.03
CA LEU A 2 -7.24 -14.50 0.37
C LEU A 2 -6.02 -14.60 -0.55
N PRO A 3 -5.49 -13.47 -1.04
CA PRO A 3 -4.37 -13.51 -1.96
C PRO A 3 -3.08 -13.89 -1.23
N THR A 4 -2.16 -14.54 -1.94
CA THR A 4 -0.83 -14.86 -1.42
C THR A 4 0.20 -13.80 -1.85
N LEU A 5 1.35 -13.76 -1.18
CA LEU A 5 2.46 -12.90 -1.62
C LEU A 5 3.05 -13.35 -2.97
N SER A 6 3.04 -14.66 -3.23
CA SER A 6 3.53 -15.22 -4.49
C SER A 6 2.67 -14.85 -5.70
N GLU A 7 1.35 -14.65 -5.53
CA GLU A 7 0.47 -14.11 -6.58
C GLU A 7 0.87 -12.71 -7.05
N PHE A 8 1.60 -11.97 -6.21
CA PHE A 8 2.16 -10.65 -6.54
C PHE A 8 3.65 -10.71 -6.92
N GLY A 9 4.25 -11.90 -7.01
CA GLY A 9 5.69 -12.08 -7.24
C GLY A 9 6.55 -11.53 -6.12
N ILE A 10 6.05 -11.53 -4.87
CA ILE A 10 6.75 -10.98 -3.71
C ILE A 10 7.42 -12.10 -2.93
N GLU A 11 8.73 -11.97 -2.74
CA GLU A 11 9.55 -12.80 -1.86
C GLU A 11 9.95 -11.98 -0.62
N PRO A 12 9.37 -12.26 0.56
CA PRO A 12 9.72 -11.57 1.78
C PRO A 12 11.18 -11.79 2.20
N PRO A 13 11.79 -10.87 2.98
CA PRO A 13 11.18 -9.64 3.51
C PRO A 13 11.19 -8.49 2.50
N VAL A 14 10.10 -7.71 2.47
CA VAL A 14 9.99 -6.51 1.64
C VAL A 14 9.33 -5.35 2.37
N TYR A 15 9.60 -4.13 1.91
CA TYR A 15 8.87 -2.92 2.26
C TYR A 15 7.85 -2.61 1.17
N ILE A 16 6.60 -2.46 1.57
CA ILE A 16 5.50 -2.04 0.72
C ILE A 16 5.36 -0.53 0.78
N ARG A 17 5.40 0.12 -0.39
CA ARG A 17 5.01 1.52 -0.55
C ARG A 17 3.74 1.62 -1.37
N LYS A 18 2.69 2.18 -0.76
CA LYS A 18 1.45 2.52 -1.46
C LYS A 18 1.77 3.56 -2.53
N ILE A 19 1.21 3.37 -3.72
CA ILE A 19 1.24 4.36 -4.80
C ILE A 19 -0.20 4.77 -5.15
N ASP A 20 -0.37 5.95 -5.75
CA ASP A 20 -1.71 6.44 -6.11
C ASP A 20 -2.31 5.66 -7.28
N SER A 21 -1.48 5.25 -8.24
CA SER A 21 -1.91 4.41 -9.35
C SER A 21 -0.74 3.64 -9.96
N ARG A 22 -1.00 2.49 -10.58
CA ARG A 22 0.00 1.81 -11.44
C ARG A 22 0.52 2.69 -12.58
N ALA A 23 -0.29 3.61 -13.09
CA ALA A 23 0.13 4.57 -14.11
C ALA A 23 1.13 5.61 -13.58
N SER A 24 1.25 5.75 -12.26
CA SER A 24 2.30 6.55 -11.63
C SER A 24 3.67 5.84 -11.67
N TRP A 25 3.69 4.51 -11.77
CA TRP A 25 4.92 3.73 -11.96
C TRP A 25 5.38 3.69 -13.42
N ASN A 26 4.43 3.61 -14.35
CA ASN A 26 4.68 3.71 -15.78
C ASN A 26 4.00 4.97 -16.32
N PRO A 27 4.57 6.17 -16.09
CA PRO A 27 4.07 7.38 -16.71
C PRO A 27 4.06 7.15 -18.24
N GLN A 28 2.90 7.29 -18.87
CA GLN A 28 2.83 7.20 -20.33
C GLN A 28 3.67 8.32 -20.93
N GLU A 29 4.68 7.95 -21.72
CA GLU A 29 5.30 8.79 -22.75
C GLU A 29 6.11 7.86 -23.68
N GLY A 30 5.87 7.94 -25.00
CA GLY A 30 6.46 7.06 -26.02
C GLY A 30 7.98 7.13 -26.06
N ASP A 31 8.65 6.05 -26.49
CA ASP A 31 10.12 5.87 -26.63
C ASP A 31 11.02 6.55 -25.57
N ALA A 32 10.49 6.88 -24.40
CA ALA A 32 11.24 7.54 -23.33
C ALA A 32 12.21 6.53 -22.74
N ASN A 33 13.48 6.92 -22.68
CA ASN A 33 14.51 6.09 -22.08
C ASN A 33 14.24 5.85 -20.58
N LEU A 34 14.89 4.82 -20.01
CA LEU A 34 14.68 4.39 -18.62
C LEU A 34 14.90 5.52 -17.59
N ALA A 35 15.88 6.40 -17.82
CA ALA A 35 16.19 7.50 -16.92
C ALA A 35 15.03 8.50 -16.84
N GLU A 36 14.46 8.87 -17.98
CA GLU A 36 13.34 9.80 -18.02
C GLU A 36 12.08 9.19 -17.38
N ARG A 37 11.80 7.91 -17.65
CA ARG A 37 10.70 7.18 -17.00
C ARG A 37 10.84 7.16 -15.48
N ALA A 38 12.05 6.88 -14.97
CA ALA A 38 12.34 6.88 -13.55
C ALA A 38 12.14 8.27 -12.92
N ARG A 39 12.61 9.33 -13.59
CA ARG A 39 12.43 10.72 -13.16
C ARG A 39 10.96 11.10 -13.04
N LEU A 40 10.17 10.78 -14.06
CA LEU A 40 8.73 11.05 -14.10
C LEU A 40 7.97 10.25 -13.04
N ALA A 41 8.34 8.99 -12.79
CA ALA A 41 7.75 8.19 -11.73
C ALA A 41 8.09 8.76 -10.35
N ALA A 42 9.35 9.14 -10.11
CA ALA A 42 9.78 9.74 -8.86
C ALA A 42 8.94 10.99 -8.53
N ALA A 43 8.77 11.90 -9.49
CA ALA A 43 7.96 13.11 -9.33
C ALA A 43 6.48 12.83 -9.00
N LYS A 44 5.92 11.70 -9.46
CA LYS A 44 4.52 11.31 -9.17
C LYS A 44 4.37 10.60 -7.83
N LEU A 45 5.38 9.84 -7.41
CA LEU A 45 5.35 8.94 -6.26
C LEU A 45 5.92 9.56 -4.98
N PHE A 46 6.80 10.55 -5.12
CA PHE A 46 7.51 11.21 -4.05
C PHE A 46 7.28 12.73 -4.14
N LYS A 47 6.08 13.15 -3.71
CA LYS A 47 5.59 14.55 -3.79
C LYS A 47 5.20 15.13 -2.43
N GLU A 48 5.53 14.46 -1.33
CA GLU A 48 5.14 14.92 0.01
C GLU A 48 5.99 16.13 0.42
N PRO A 49 5.40 17.20 0.99
CA PRO A 49 6.13 18.44 1.30
C PRO A 49 7.37 18.26 2.17
N ASP A 50 7.33 17.32 3.12
CA ASP A 50 8.40 17.07 4.08
C ASP A 50 9.40 15.99 3.61
N ASN A 51 9.21 15.43 2.41
CA ASN A 51 9.97 14.30 1.89
C ASN A 51 9.95 13.05 2.81
N ILE A 52 8.93 12.92 3.65
CA ILE A 52 8.72 11.77 4.52
C ILE A 52 7.72 10.83 3.86
N TYR A 53 8.10 9.57 3.73
CA TYR A 53 7.36 8.56 2.99
C TYR A 53 7.16 7.29 3.81
N SER A 54 5.91 6.85 3.91
CA SER A 54 5.56 5.60 4.57
C SER A 54 6.06 4.38 3.77
N LEU A 55 6.74 3.49 4.48
CA LEU A 55 7.12 2.14 4.07
C LEU A 55 6.54 1.15 5.08
N TRP A 56 6.06 0.00 4.61
CA TRP A 56 5.46 -1.02 5.48
C TRP A 56 6.20 -2.35 5.33
N LEU A 57 6.85 -2.81 6.40
CA LEU A 57 7.55 -4.09 6.41
C LEU A 57 6.56 -5.25 6.34
N VAL A 58 6.85 -6.21 5.46
CA VAL A 58 6.08 -7.43 5.26
C VAL A 58 7.04 -8.62 5.17
N ASN A 59 6.96 -9.50 6.16
CA ASN A 59 7.64 -10.79 6.25
C ASN A 59 6.67 -11.96 5.99
N THR A 60 5.38 -11.77 6.28
CA THR A 60 4.35 -12.82 6.19
C THR A 60 3.07 -12.33 5.50
N GLU A 61 2.24 -13.27 5.03
CA GLU A 61 0.92 -12.95 4.46
C GLU A 61 0.01 -12.24 5.47
N GLN A 62 0.08 -12.64 6.74
CA GLN A 62 -0.70 -12.02 7.80
C GLN A 62 -0.31 -10.54 8.02
N GLU A 63 0.98 -10.23 7.96
CA GLU A 63 1.47 -8.86 8.00
C GLU A 63 0.98 -8.07 6.78
N PHE A 64 1.05 -8.65 5.58
CA PHE A 64 0.51 -8.05 4.37
C PHE A 64 -0.98 -7.69 4.49
N TYR A 65 -1.79 -8.61 5.00
CA TYR A 65 -3.22 -8.37 5.22
C TYR A 65 -3.47 -7.22 6.20
N SER A 66 -2.66 -7.15 7.24
CA SER A 66 -2.77 -6.12 8.26
C SER A 66 -2.32 -4.74 7.73
N VAL A 67 -1.29 -4.70 6.89
CA VAL A 67 -0.85 -3.51 6.15
C VAL A 67 -1.95 -3.03 5.19
N VAL A 68 -2.56 -3.93 4.40
CA VAL A 68 -3.67 -3.59 3.50
C VAL A 68 -4.86 -3.02 4.28
N ALA A 69 -5.22 -3.62 5.42
CA ALA A 69 -6.28 -3.11 6.28
C ALA A 69 -5.97 -1.70 6.80
N SER A 70 -4.73 -1.44 7.23
CA SER A 70 -4.30 -0.13 7.72
C SER A 70 -4.33 0.93 6.61
N LEU A 71 -3.80 0.63 5.43
CA LEU A 71 -3.81 1.51 4.26
C LEU A 71 -5.23 1.80 3.72
N SER A 72 -6.20 0.98 4.11
CA SER A 72 -7.62 1.11 3.73
C SER A 72 -8.46 1.83 4.78
N ALA A 73 -7.97 1.96 6.02
CA ALA A 73 -8.74 2.43 7.18
C ALA A 73 -9.37 3.82 6.98
N ASN A 74 -8.66 4.71 6.27
CA ASN A 74 -9.07 6.10 6.04
C ASN A 74 -9.69 6.32 4.65
N ARG A 75 -9.97 5.27 3.88
CA ARG A 75 -10.56 5.38 2.54
C ARG A 75 -12.07 5.24 2.56
N SER A 76 -12.75 5.93 1.64
CA SER A 76 -14.18 5.76 1.38
C SER A 76 -14.43 5.53 -0.11
N PRO A 77 -14.92 4.36 -0.54
CA PRO A 77 -15.11 3.14 0.26
C PRO A 77 -13.78 2.53 0.71
N LYS A 78 -13.77 1.72 1.78
CA LYS A 78 -12.55 1.11 2.31
C LYS A 78 -11.94 0.04 1.38
N ASN A 79 -12.78 -0.70 0.67
CA ASN A 79 -12.36 -1.82 -0.16
C ASN A 79 -11.90 -1.42 -1.57
N GLN A 80 -11.32 -0.24 -1.74
CA GLN A 80 -10.82 0.19 -3.05
C GLN A 80 -9.62 -0.67 -3.50
N ASN A 81 -9.28 -0.56 -4.79
CA ASN A 81 -8.00 -1.08 -5.27
C ASN A 81 -6.85 -0.43 -4.49
N LEU A 82 -5.82 -1.21 -4.21
CA LEU A 82 -4.59 -0.75 -3.59
C LEU A 82 -3.43 -1.06 -4.53
N ASP A 83 -2.85 -0.01 -5.10
CA ASP A 83 -1.65 -0.10 -5.92
C ASP A 83 -0.43 0.13 -5.03
N PHE A 84 0.62 -0.65 -5.23
CA PHE A 84 1.84 -0.58 -4.43
C PHE A 84 3.08 -1.07 -5.18
N ILE A 85 4.25 -0.76 -4.64
CA ILE A 85 5.53 -1.34 -5.02
C ILE A 85 6.12 -2.09 -3.83
N ALA A 86 6.75 -3.24 -4.10
CA ALA A 86 7.52 -4.00 -3.13
C ALA A 86 9.01 -3.71 -3.34
N ILE A 87 9.71 -3.36 -2.27
CA ILE A 87 11.11 -2.90 -2.28
C ILE A 87 11.88 -3.72 -1.24
N LYS A 88 13.00 -4.31 -1.64
CA LYS A 88 13.91 -5.01 -0.72
C LYS A 88 14.69 -3.99 0.12
N GLU A 89 15.06 -4.40 1.33
CA GLU A 89 15.88 -3.56 2.19
C GLU A 89 17.23 -3.19 1.54
N THR A 90 17.82 -4.13 0.80
CA THR A 90 19.08 -3.91 0.08
C THR A 90 18.93 -2.81 -0.97
N GLU A 91 17.81 -2.77 -1.71
CA GLU A 91 17.54 -1.74 -2.72
C GLU A 91 17.40 -0.34 -2.08
N LEU A 92 16.82 -0.24 -0.88
CA LEU A 92 16.74 1.02 -0.13
C LEU A 92 18.13 1.48 0.35
N LYS A 93 18.94 0.55 0.87
CA LYS A 93 20.30 0.83 1.35
C LYS A 93 21.25 1.23 0.23
N GLU A 94 21.14 0.61 -0.94
CA GLU A 94 21.96 0.92 -2.12
C GLU A 94 21.85 2.38 -2.56
N VAL A 95 20.68 3.00 -2.40
CA VAL A 95 20.46 4.41 -2.72
C VAL A 95 20.59 5.34 -1.51
N GLY A 96 20.99 4.82 -0.34
CA GLY A 96 21.23 5.61 0.86
C GLY A 96 19.97 6.06 1.60
N ILE A 97 18.83 5.39 1.42
CA ILE A 97 17.59 5.73 2.14
C ILE A 97 17.70 5.25 3.58
N ASN A 98 17.63 6.20 4.51
CA ASN A 98 17.47 5.94 5.93
C ASN A 98 15.97 5.94 6.27
N PHE A 99 15.56 4.95 7.06
CA PHE A 99 14.18 4.80 7.49
C PHE A 99 14.15 4.33 8.95
N GLN A 100 13.14 4.76 9.69
CA GLN A 100 13.00 4.47 11.11
C GLN A 100 11.59 3.98 11.42
N PRO A 101 11.43 3.02 12.35
CA PRO A 101 10.12 2.52 12.73
C PRO A 101 9.32 3.64 13.38
N VAL A 102 8.07 3.78 12.97
CA VAL A 102 7.12 4.73 13.54
C VAL A 102 5.86 3.95 13.91
N PRO A 103 5.42 3.97 15.17
CA PRO A 103 4.18 3.33 15.57
C PRO A 103 2.97 3.97 14.86
N GLU A 104 2.47 3.34 13.80
CA GLU A 104 1.29 3.82 13.06
C GLU A 104 0.37 2.66 12.66
N GLY A 105 -0.94 2.94 12.62
CA GLY A 105 -1.97 1.98 12.25
C GLY A 105 -2.98 1.76 13.37
N GLY A 106 -4.25 1.64 12.97
CA GLY A 106 -5.37 1.41 13.90
C GLY A 106 -5.41 0.00 14.51
N CYS A 107 -4.42 -0.85 14.23
CA CYS A 107 -4.30 -2.19 14.77
C CYS A 107 -2.89 -2.39 15.35
N LEU A 108 -2.82 -2.90 16.59
CA LEU A 108 -1.57 -3.10 17.33
C LEU A 108 -0.54 -3.92 16.55
N TYR A 109 -1.00 -4.86 15.73
CA TYR A 109 -0.13 -5.73 14.92
C TYR A 109 0.62 -4.98 13.80
N VAL A 110 0.13 -3.81 13.37
CA VAL A 110 0.70 -3.06 12.23
C VAL A 110 1.56 -1.89 12.69
N GLN A 111 1.46 -1.49 13.96
CA GLN A 111 2.23 -0.39 14.52
C GLN A 111 3.74 -0.65 14.44
N SER A 112 4.17 -1.90 14.60
CA SER A 112 5.59 -2.26 14.45
C SER A 112 6.04 -2.42 12.99
N LEU A 113 5.13 -2.36 12.02
CA LEU A 113 5.42 -2.60 10.60
C LEU A 113 5.61 -1.31 9.82
N HIS A 114 5.23 -0.15 10.37
CA HIS A 114 5.36 1.13 9.67
C HIS A 114 6.72 1.77 9.91
N PHE A 115 7.30 2.28 8.83
CA PHE A 115 8.53 3.03 8.83
C PHE A 115 8.33 4.34 8.06
N ASN A 116 8.93 5.41 8.56
CA ASN A 116 9.09 6.65 7.83
C ASN A 116 10.48 6.70 7.22
N ALA A 117 10.53 6.92 5.91
CA ALA A 117 11.75 7.11 5.15
C ALA A 117 11.84 8.58 4.71
N GLN A 118 12.99 9.20 4.93
CA GLN A 118 13.27 10.53 4.38
C GLN A 118 13.96 10.36 3.03
N ILE A 119 13.29 10.78 1.95
CA ILE A 119 13.75 10.53 0.58
C ILE A 119 13.71 11.84 -0.20
N ASP A 120 14.88 12.43 -0.44
CA ASP A 120 14.98 13.58 -1.32
C ASP A 120 14.70 13.19 -2.79
N LYS A 121 14.54 14.22 -3.63
CA LYS A 121 14.24 14.04 -5.06
C LYS A 121 15.28 13.19 -5.80
N GLU A 122 16.57 13.43 -5.58
CA GLU A 122 17.64 12.72 -6.30
C GLU A 122 17.66 11.24 -5.90
N THR A 123 17.49 10.97 -4.60
CA THR A 123 17.40 9.63 -4.05
C THR A 123 16.15 8.90 -4.54
N ALA A 124 15.01 9.58 -4.66
CA ALA A 124 13.80 9.02 -5.26
C ALA A 124 13.99 8.64 -6.73
N GLU A 125 14.65 9.48 -7.52
CA GLU A 125 14.96 9.21 -8.93
C GLU A 125 15.89 7.99 -9.06
N LYS A 126 16.95 7.90 -8.24
CA LYS A 126 17.86 6.74 -8.17
C LYS A 126 17.12 5.46 -7.80
N LEU A 127 16.23 5.50 -6.80
CA LEU A 127 15.43 4.36 -6.38
C LEU A 127 14.53 3.88 -7.52
N CYS A 128 13.77 4.79 -8.14
CA CYS A 128 12.91 4.46 -9.27
C CYS A 128 13.72 3.86 -10.43
N TYR A 129 14.88 4.42 -10.75
CA TYR A 129 15.75 3.92 -11.80
C TYR A 129 16.22 2.49 -11.51
N SER A 130 16.76 2.25 -10.31
CA SER A 130 17.26 0.94 -9.89
C SER A 130 16.14 -0.10 -9.97
N LEU A 131 14.98 0.18 -9.39
CA LEU A 131 13.83 -0.74 -9.40
C LEU A 131 13.34 -1.04 -10.83
N MET A 132 13.22 -0.03 -11.68
CA MET A 132 12.80 -0.23 -13.07
C MET A 132 13.84 -0.97 -13.91
N SER A 133 15.14 -0.73 -13.70
CA SER A 133 16.22 -1.47 -14.38
C SER A 133 16.20 -2.96 -14.08
N GLN A 134 15.71 -3.33 -12.89
CA GLN A 134 15.54 -4.72 -12.46
C GLN A 134 14.19 -5.32 -12.91
N GLY A 135 13.40 -4.59 -13.70
CA GLY A 135 12.08 -5.05 -14.16
C GLY A 135 11.01 -5.07 -13.07
N ARG A 136 11.18 -4.31 -11.97
CA ARG A 136 10.18 -4.24 -10.90
C ARG A 136 8.88 -3.63 -11.43
N GLU A 137 7.78 -4.32 -11.18
CA GLU A 137 6.43 -3.86 -11.55
C GLU A 137 5.64 -3.39 -10.32
N ALA A 138 4.78 -2.40 -10.52
CA ALA A 138 3.77 -2.04 -9.54
C ALA A 138 2.63 -3.07 -9.50
N GLN A 139 2.32 -3.53 -8.30
CA GLN A 139 1.30 -4.53 -8.03
C GLN A 139 -0.03 -3.88 -7.67
N ARG A 140 -1.12 -4.64 -7.83
CA ARG A 140 -2.48 -4.21 -7.48
C ARG A 140 -3.18 -5.28 -6.67
N CYS A 141 -3.50 -4.97 -5.41
CA CYS A 141 -4.54 -5.67 -4.68
C CYS A 141 -5.90 -5.15 -5.18
N LYS A 142 -6.64 -6.02 -5.87
CA LYS A 142 -7.94 -5.67 -6.48
C LYS A 142 -9.00 -5.50 -5.39
N LYS A 143 -10.03 -4.70 -5.65
CA LYS A 143 -11.20 -4.50 -4.75
C LYS A 143 -11.74 -5.80 -4.14
N VAL A 144 -11.84 -6.88 -4.91
CA VAL A 144 -12.29 -8.19 -4.41
C VAL A 144 -11.32 -8.73 -3.34
N GLN A 145 -10.02 -8.76 -3.64
CA GLN A 145 -8.98 -9.16 -2.69
C GLN A 145 -8.94 -8.25 -1.46
N THR A 146 -9.01 -6.93 -1.65
CA THR A 146 -9.09 -5.96 -0.54
C THR A 146 -10.31 -6.25 0.34
N THR A 147 -11.47 -6.55 -0.25
CA THR A 147 -12.69 -6.88 0.51
C THR A 147 -12.46 -8.12 1.37
N GLU A 148 -11.94 -9.19 0.78
CA GLU A 148 -11.68 -10.45 1.51
C GLU A 148 -10.65 -10.27 2.62
N ILE A 149 -9.59 -9.49 2.39
CA ILE A 149 -8.60 -9.15 3.42
C ILE A 149 -9.26 -8.39 4.57
N LEU A 150 -10.09 -7.39 4.28
CA LEU A 150 -10.77 -6.61 5.32
C LEU A 150 -11.75 -7.48 6.13
N GLU A 151 -12.51 -8.35 5.48
CA GLU A 151 -13.40 -9.30 6.14
C GLU A 151 -12.64 -10.30 7.02
N HIS A 152 -11.49 -10.80 6.54
CA HIS A 152 -10.60 -11.64 7.34
C HIS A 152 -10.09 -10.89 8.56
N GLN A 153 -9.50 -9.72 8.38
CA GLN A 153 -8.95 -8.90 9.47
C GLN A 153 -10.02 -8.46 10.49
N GLN A 154 -11.27 -8.25 10.06
CA GLN A 154 -12.39 -8.02 10.98
C GLN A 154 -12.65 -9.21 11.90
N LYS A 155 -12.56 -10.45 11.40
CA LYS A 155 -12.70 -11.66 12.23
C LYS A 155 -11.60 -11.79 13.29
N PHE A 156 -10.43 -11.21 13.04
CA PHE A 156 -9.32 -11.13 14.00
C PHE A 156 -9.36 -9.87 14.89
N GLY A 157 -10.45 -9.11 14.88
CA GLY A 157 -10.63 -7.94 15.76
C GLY A 157 -9.81 -6.71 15.36
N CYS A 158 -9.34 -6.62 14.11
CA CYS A 158 -8.57 -5.48 13.62
C CYS A 158 -9.44 -4.20 13.62
N ARG A 159 -9.13 -3.23 14.49
CA ARG A 159 -9.93 -1.98 14.60
C ARG A 159 -9.82 -1.08 13.35
N ALA A 160 -8.85 -1.30 12.47
CA ALA A 160 -8.78 -0.59 11.19
C ALA A 160 -10.01 -0.87 10.29
N THR A 161 -10.70 -2.00 10.50
CA THR A 161 -11.85 -2.44 9.70
C THR A 161 -13.21 -2.02 10.29
N THR A 162 -13.29 -1.56 11.54
CA THR A 162 -14.56 -1.34 12.26
C THR A 162 -15.39 -0.14 11.78
N ALA A 163 -14.78 0.83 11.08
CA ALA A 163 -15.56 1.87 10.39
C ALA A 163 -16.22 1.30 9.10
N GLN A 164 -17.35 0.60 9.28
CA GLN A 164 -18.38 0.19 8.33
C GLN A 164 -17.94 -0.36 6.95
N LEU A 165 -17.66 -1.66 6.89
CA LEU A 165 -18.06 -2.50 5.76
C LEU A 165 -19.57 -2.77 5.86
N ARG A 166 -20.42 -1.81 5.48
CA ARG A 166 -21.84 -2.13 5.27
C ARG A 166 -21.96 -2.88 3.95
N HIS A 167 -22.12 -4.20 4.02
CA HIS A 167 -22.66 -5.01 2.94
C HIS A 167 -24.04 -4.43 2.58
N VAL A 168 -24.18 -3.87 1.38
CA VAL A 168 -25.50 -3.63 0.80
C VAL A 168 -25.88 -4.89 0.06
N SER A 169 -26.50 -5.82 0.77
CA SER A 169 -27.25 -6.90 0.14
C SER A 169 -28.57 -6.31 -0.34
N VAL A 170 -28.74 -6.15 -1.65
CA VAL A 170 -30.04 -5.81 -2.22
C VAL A 170 -30.88 -7.09 -2.22
N SER A 171 -31.65 -7.28 -1.17
CA SER A 171 -32.80 -8.19 -1.17
C SER A 171 -34.07 -7.34 -1.19
N ASN A 172 -34.87 -7.53 -2.22
CA ASN A 172 -36.13 -6.87 -2.53
C ASN A 172 -36.90 -6.30 -1.32
N GLY A 173 -37.03 -4.97 -1.31
CA GLY A 173 -38.13 -4.25 -0.69
C GLY A 173 -38.25 -4.34 0.84
N ASN A 174 -37.47 -3.52 1.56
CA ASN A 174 -37.98 -2.64 2.63
C ASN A 174 -36.80 -1.90 3.29
N TYR A 175 -36.88 -0.57 3.29
CA TYR A 175 -35.89 0.29 3.92
C TYR A 175 -36.22 0.42 5.41
N LEU A 176 -35.31 0.01 6.29
CA LEU A 176 -35.29 0.43 7.69
C LEU A 176 -33.95 1.15 7.96
N LEU A 177 -34.01 2.48 8.04
CA LEU A 177 -32.88 3.32 8.46
C LEU A 177 -32.79 3.29 9.99
N VAL A 178 -31.89 2.46 10.52
CA VAL A 178 -31.51 2.53 11.94
C VAL A 178 -30.24 3.37 12.06
N TYR A 179 -30.39 4.59 12.58
CA TYR A 179 -29.29 5.41 13.06
C TYR A 179 -28.94 4.95 14.48
N LEU A 180 -27.76 4.36 14.67
CA LEU A 180 -27.19 4.17 16.00
C LEU A 180 -26.19 5.29 16.27
N LYS A 181 -26.53 6.08 17.29
CA LYS A 181 -25.69 7.06 17.98
C LYS A 181 -24.47 6.32 18.55
N LEU A 182 -23.28 6.88 18.35
CA LEU A 182 -22.05 6.42 19.00
C LEU A 182 -21.91 7.23 20.29
N ASP A 183 -21.89 6.56 21.43
CA ASP A 183 -21.34 7.09 22.69
C ASP A 183 -19.83 6.81 22.73
#